data_AF-A0A3C1T923-F1
#
_entry.id   AF-A0A3C1T923-F1
#
_cell.length_a   1.000
_cell.length_b   1.000
_cell.length_c   1.000
_cell.angle_alpha   90.00
_cell.angle_beta   90.00
_cell.angle_gamma   90.00
#
_symmetry.space_group_name_H-M   'P 1'
#
loop_
_entity.id
_entity.type
_entity.pdbx_description
1 polymer ?
#
loop_
_entity_poly.entity_id
_entity_poly.type
_entity_poly.pdbx_seq_one_letter_code
_entity_poly.pdbx_strand_id
1 'polypeptide(L)' 'MNQLKRIMGVFWMVIAPVIIYFLIMGAVHNIGEGTKDINKPIPWIIIIAIFTPIAVGLMIFGWYALKGEYDHLPESSDEI' A
#
# COMPACT_ATOMS: atom_id res chain seq x y z
N MET A 1 -10.00 21.70 6.17
CA MET A 1 -9.69 20.29 6.47
C MET A 1 -10.94 19.43 6.29
N ASN A 2 -11.01 18.60 5.26
CA ASN A 2 -11.94 17.48 5.33
C ASN A 2 -11.26 16.42 6.19
N GLN A 3 -11.68 16.28 7.45
CA GLN A 3 -11.20 15.24 8.39
C GLN A 3 -11.12 13.86 7.71
N LEU A 4 -12.00 13.61 6.74
CA LEU A 4 -11.98 12.47 5.83
C LEU A 4 -10.61 12.21 5.18
N LYS A 5 -9.94 13.21 4.60
CA LYS A 5 -8.64 13.04 3.93
C LYS A 5 -7.56 12.57 4.91
N ARG A 6 -7.57 13.10 6.14
CA ARG A 6 -6.61 12.73 7.18
C ARG A 6 -6.86 11.31 7.71
N ILE A 7 -8.13 10.95 7.91
CA ILE A 7 -8.54 9.58 8.30
C ILE A 7 -8.11 8.58 7.22
N MET A 8 -8.35 8.91 5.95
CA MET A 8 -7.92 8.07 4.83
C MET A 8 -6.39 7.93 4.78
N GLY A 9 -5.63 8.99 5.01
CA GLY A 9 -4.17 8.93 5.08
C GLY A 9 -3.68 7.93 6.14
N VAL A 10 -4.21 8.02 7.37
CA VAL A 10 -3.89 7.09 8.45
C VAL A 10 -4.28 5.65 8.11
N PHE A 11 -5.49 5.47 7.56
CA PHE A 11 -5.98 4.17 7.13
C PHE A 11 -5.03 3.51 6.12
N TRP A 12 -4.58 4.26 5.10
CA TRP A 12 -3.66 3.75 4.08
C TRP A 12 -2.28 3.38 4.63
N MET A 13 -1.75 4.13 5.60
CA MET A 13 -0.48 3.79 6.23
C MET A 13 -0.52 2.51 7.05
N VAL A 14 -1.68 2.15 7.63
CA VAL A 14 -1.82 0.92 8.42
C VAL A 14 -2.15 -0.26 7.52
N ILE A 15 -3.03 -0.09 6.54
CA ILE A 15 -3.47 -1.21 5.69
C ILE A 15 -2.35 -1.69 4.75
N ALA A 16 -1.50 -0.78 4.27
CA ALA A 16 -0.40 -1.11 3.37
C ALA A 16 0.58 -2.15 3.97
N PRO A 17 1.17 -1.95 5.17
CA PRO A 17 2.04 -2.95 5.79
C PRO A 17 1.29 -4.22 6.19
N VAL A 18 0.01 -4.13 6.59
CA VAL A 18 -0.82 -5.30 6.91
C VAL A 18 -1.00 -6.20 5.68
N ILE A 19 -1.28 -5.62 4.50
CA ILE A 19 -1.39 -6.39 3.25
C ILE A 19 -0.07 -7.07 2.91
N ILE A 20 1.05 -6.35 2.99
CA ILE A 20 2.38 -6.93 2.72
C ILE A 20 2.69 -8.09 3.68
N TYR A 21 2.37 -7.94 4.96
CA TYR A 21 2.50 -9.01 5.95
C TYR A 21 1.70 -10.26 5.57
N PHE A 22 0.43 -10.10 5.17
CA PHE A 22 -0.40 -11.24 4.74
C PHE A 22 0.11 -11.88 3.44
N LEU A 23 0.65 -11.11 2.50
CA LEU A 23 1.25 -11.66 1.28
C LEU A 23 2.49 -12.51 1.60
N ILE A 24 3.35 -12.05 2.51
CA ILE A 24 4.54 -12.81 2.94
C ILE A 24 4.13 -14.07 3.69
N MET A 25 3.18 -13.97 4.64
CA MET A 25 2.65 -15.14 5.36
C MET A 25 2.05 -16.15 4.38
N GLY A 26 1.26 -15.69 3.41
CA GLY A 26 0.69 -16.51 2.36
C GLY A 26 1.76 -17.21 1.54
N ALA A 27 2.83 -16.51 1.15
CA ALA A 27 3.95 -17.11 0.42
C ALA A 27 4.63 -18.23 1.24
N VAL A 28 4.92 -17.97 2.52
CA VAL A 28 5.55 -18.96 3.40
C VAL A 28 4.68 -20.20 3.56
N HIS A 29 3.36 -20.04 3.70
CA HIS A 29 2.46 -21.17 3.90
C HIS A 29 2.15 -21.95 2.61
N ASN A 30 2.08 -21.29 1.46
CA ASN A 30 1.63 -21.94 0.23
C ASN A 30 2.79 -22.51 -0.60
N ILE A 31 4.02 -22.01 -0.46
CA ILE A 31 5.16 -22.51 -1.23
C ILE A 31 5.53 -23.91 -0.76
N GLY A 32 5.50 -24.88 -1.69
CA GLY A 32 5.85 -26.28 -1.41
C GLY A 32 4.72 -27.16 -0.84
N GLU A 33 3.57 -26.59 -0.48
CA GLU A 33 2.43 -27.36 0.08
C GLU A 33 1.48 -27.95 -0.99
N GLY A 34 1.78 -27.82 -2.28
CA GLY A 34 0.90 -28.33 -3.33
C GLY A 34 1.54 -28.46 -4.70
N THR A 35 0.80 -29.02 -5.65
CA THR A 35 1.24 -29.31 -7.02
C THR A 35 0.86 -28.22 -8.03
N LYS A 36 0.06 -27.22 -7.62
CA LYS A 36 -0.38 -26.14 -8.51
C LYS A 36 0.74 -25.14 -8.72
N ASP A 37 0.68 -24.38 -9.82
CA ASP A 37 1.68 -23.36 -10.11
C ASP A 37 1.78 -22.28 -9.03
N ILE A 38 0.69 -21.98 -8.32
CA ILE A 38 0.68 -21.02 -7.21
C ILE A 38 1.49 -21.49 -5.98
N ASN A 39 1.79 -22.79 -5.87
CA ASN A 39 2.67 -23.33 -4.84
C ASN A 39 4.16 -23.18 -5.20
N LYS A 40 4.49 -22.67 -6.39
CA LYS A 40 5.86 -22.32 -6.78
C LYS A 40 6.20 -20.93 -6.22
N PRO A 41 7.49 -20.64 -5.97
CA PRO A 41 7.90 -19.33 -5.44
C PRO A 41 7.72 -18.17 -6.43
N ILE A 42 7.83 -18.42 -7.74
CA ILE A 42 7.84 -17.35 -8.76
C ILE A 42 6.56 -16.48 -8.73
N PRO A 43 5.31 -17.04 -8.73
CA PRO A 43 4.11 -16.23 -8.64
C PRO A 43 4.05 -15.32 -7.41
N TRP A 44 4.44 -15.82 -6.24
CA TRP A 44 4.45 -15.04 -4.99
C TRP A 44 5.46 -13.90 -5.04
N ILE A 45 6.66 -14.14 -5.58
CA ILE A 45 7.69 -13.11 -5.74
C ILE A 45 7.18 -11.99 -6.64
N ILE A 46 6.51 -12.31 -7.76
CA ILE A 46 5.96 -11.31 -8.68
C ILE A 46 4.88 -10.48 -7.98
N ILE A 47 3.95 -11.13 -7.26
CA ILE A 47 2.87 -10.43 -6.53
C ILE A 47 3.48 -9.49 -5.48
N ILE A 48 4.36 -9.99 -4.61
CA ILE A 48 5.00 -9.17 -3.57
C ILE A 48 5.78 -8.02 -4.19
N ALA A 49 6.52 -8.26 -5.27
CA ALA A 49 7.31 -7.24 -5.96
C ALA A 49 6.45 -6.11 -6.55
N ILE A 50 5.25 -6.40 -7.05
CA ILE A 50 4.32 -5.39 -7.58
C ILE A 50 3.61 -4.65 -6.44
N PHE A 51 3.17 -5.37 -5.40
CA PHE A 51 2.41 -4.75 -4.30
C PHE A 51 3.29 -3.92 -3.36
N THR A 52 4.57 -4.24 -3.21
CA THR A 52 5.50 -3.48 -2.34
C THR A 52 5.63 -2.00 -2.73
N PRO A 53 5.96 -1.62 -3.98
CA PRO A 53 6.06 -0.20 -4.35
C PRO A 53 4.71 0.53 -4.25
N ILE A 54 3.59 -0.16 -4.49
CA ILE A 54 2.25 0.40 -4.30
C ILE A 54 2.01 0.70 -2.81
N ALA A 55 2.33 -0.25 -1.93
CA ALA A 55 2.25 -0.08 -0.49
C ALA A 55 3.14 1.08 0.01
N VAL A 56 4.36 1.20 -0.51
CA VAL A 56 5.25 2.33 -0.22
C VAL A 56 4.64 3.66 -0.66
N GLY A 57 4.08 3.73 -1.87
CA GLY A 57 3.38 4.93 -2.35
C GLY A 57 2.21 5.34 -1.45
N LEU A 58 1.41 4.37 -0.99
CA LEU A 58 0.30 4.60 -0.07
C LEU A 58 0.77 5.07 1.32
N MET A 59 1.89 4.54 1.82
CA MET A 59 2.49 5.00 3.06
C MET A 59 3.00 6.45 2.94
N ILE A 60 3.67 6.79 1.84
CA ILE A 60 4.14 8.17 1.57
C ILE A 60 2.94 9.13 1.48
N PHE A 61 1.91 8.74 0.73
CA PHE A 61 0.66 9.50 0.64
C PHE A 61 0.04 9.74 2.02
N GLY A 62 -0.11 8.68 2.81
CA GLY A 62 -0.70 8.79 4.14
C GLY A 62 0.13 9.65 5.10
N TRP A 63 1.46 9.62 4.97
CA TRP A 63 2.38 10.48 5.72
C TRP A 63 2.21 11.97 5.37
N TYR A 64 2.14 12.31 4.08
CA TYR A 64 1.89 13.69 3.65
C TYR A 64 0.47 14.18 4.02
N ALA A 65 -0.52 13.30 3.98
CA ALA A 65 -1.87 13.59 4.48
C ALA A 65 -1.91 13.88 5.97
N LEU A 66 -1.04 13.24 6.77
CA LEU A 66 -0.93 13.54 8.20
C LEU A 66 -0.26 14.87 8.49
N LYS A 67 0.72 15.27 7.66
CA LYS A 67 1.42 16.55 7.76
C LYS A 67 0.57 17.75 7.34
N GLY A 68 -0.56 17.53 6.68
CA GLY A 68 -1.42 18.61 6.19
C GLY A 68 -1.01 19.15 4.82
N GLU A 69 -0.06 18.50 4.13
CA GLU A 69 0.40 18.91 2.78
C GLU A 69 -0.72 18.84 1.73
N TYR A 70 -1.82 18.12 2.03
CA TYR A 70 -3.02 18.03 1.18
C TYR A 70 -4.21 18.87 1.70
N ASP A 71 -3.99 19.75 2.67
CA ASP A 71 -5.05 20.57 3.26
C ASP A 71 -5.55 21.65 2.30
N HIS A 72 -4.68 22.17 1.46
CA HIS A 72 -5.00 23.09 0.38
C HIS A 72 -4.30 22.63 -0.89
N LEU A 73 -5.09 22.23 -1.88
CA LEU A 73 -4.61 21.93 -3.22
C LEU A 73 -5.04 23.11 -4.10
N PRO A 74 -4.16 23.64 -4.96
CA PRO A 74 -4.52 24.74 -5.85
C PRO A 74 -5.69 24.29 -6.74
N GLU A 75 -6.75 25.09 -6.76
CA GLU A 75 -7.98 24.80 -7.51
C GLU A 75 -7.94 25.44 -8.91
N SER A 76 -7.04 26.40 -9.12
CA SER A 76 -6.78 27.06 -10.39
C SER A 76 -5.28 27.14 -10.69
N SER A 77 -4.90 27.21 -11.97
CA SER A 77 -3.50 27.39 -12.38
C SER A 77 -2.90 28.72 -11.90
N ASP A 78 -3.74 29.69 -11.53
CA ASP A 78 -3.33 31.00 -11.02
C ASP A 78 -2.90 30.94 -9.54
N GLU A 79 -3.16 29.82 -8.84
CA GLU A 79 -2.78 29.56 -7.44
C GLU A 79 -1.44 28.81 -7.29
N ILE A 80 -0.77 28.48 -8.40
CA ILE A 80 0.49 27.71 -8.45
C ILE A 80 1.71 28.61 -8.65
#